data_AF-A0A3D1UX44-F1
#
_entry.id   AF-A0A3D1UX44-F1
#
_cell.length_a   1.000
_cell.length_b   1.000
_cell.length_c   1.000
_cell.angle_alpha   90.00
_cell.angle_beta   90.00
_cell.angle_gamma   90.00
#
_symmetry.space_group_name_H-M   'P 1'
#
loop_
_entity.id
_entity.type
_entity.pdbx_description
1 polymer ?
#
loop_
_entity_poly.entity_id
_entity_poly.type
_entity_poly.pdbx_seq_one_letter_code
_entity_poly.pdbx_strand_id
1 'polypeptide(L)'
;MTNPSMILSALKERLESIRNEDNEPLLKSVKVLTRPANAGELFEHYPDLNSFPAVVIRQGQLSSANGGLTRTLALELFLIDETYHSDENSYPSLEVHEKVMEALSPDASGRLPEIGGAHIRLFNSTPGDFGSDHLGWSTDIEACYA
;
A
#
# COMPACT_ATOMS: atom_id res chain seq x y z
N MET A 1 22.34 -4.93 6.12
CA MET A 1 21.75 -3.88 6.97
C MET A 1 20.48 -3.41 6.27
N THR A 2 19.34 -3.49 6.94
CA THR A 2 18.04 -3.16 6.34
C THR A 2 17.95 -1.66 6.06
N ASN A 3 17.37 -1.26 4.93
CA ASN A 3 17.17 0.13 4.55
C ASN A 3 15.82 0.36 3.86
N PRO A 4 15.34 1.61 3.76
CA PRO A 4 14.04 1.92 3.17
C PRO A 4 13.84 1.38 1.75
N SER A 5 14.86 1.45 0.89
CA SER A 5 14.77 0.97 -0.50
C SER A 5 14.54 -0.54 -0.58
N MET A 6 15.18 -1.32 0.31
CA MET A 6 14.96 -2.77 0.39
C MET A 6 13.53 -3.10 0.83
N ILE A 7 13.02 -2.39 1.84
CA ILE A 7 11.65 -2.56 2.35
C ILE A 7 10.64 -2.24 1.26
N LEU A 8 10.76 -1.08 0.60
CA LEU A 8 9.86 -0.65 -0.46
C LEU A 8 9.87 -1.61 -1.66
N SER A 9 11.04 -2.12 -2.05
CA SER A 9 11.16 -3.08 -3.15
C SER A 9 10.50 -4.41 -2.80
N ALA A 10 10.78 -4.95 -1.62
CA ALA A 10 10.19 -6.20 -1.17
C ALA A 10 8.67 -6.09 -0.94
N LEU A 11 8.19 -4.95 -0.46
CA LEU A 11 6.76 -4.68 -0.30
C LEU A 11 6.07 -4.58 -1.66
N LYS A 12 6.69 -3.91 -2.62
CA LYS A 12 6.22 -3.88 -4.00
C LYS A 12 6.12 -5.29 -4.59
N GLU A 13 7.18 -6.10 -4.50
CA GLU A 13 7.19 -7.48 -5.00
C GLU A 13 6.10 -8.34 -4.31
N ARG A 14 5.92 -8.18 -2.99
CA ARG A 14 4.85 -8.85 -2.26
C ARG A 14 3.47 -8.52 -2.83
N LEU A 15 3.20 -7.24 -3.06
CA LEU A 15 1.91 -6.80 -3.62
C LEU A 15 1.74 -7.26 -5.07
N GLU A 16 2.78 -7.19 -5.90
CA GLU A 16 2.77 -7.71 -7.28
C GLU A 16 2.58 -9.24 -7.34
N SER A 17 2.87 -9.95 -6.25
CA SER A 17 2.70 -11.41 -6.16
C SER A 17 1.29 -11.86 -5.81
N ILE A 18 0.39 -10.94 -5.42
CA ILE A 18 -1.00 -11.29 -5.08
C ILE A 18 -1.72 -11.78 -6.35
N ARG A 19 -2.49 -12.86 -6.21
CA ARG A 19 -3.23 -13.50 -7.30
C ARG A 19 -4.73 -13.54 -7.01
N ASN A 20 -5.53 -13.54 -8.07
CA ASN A 20 -6.96 -13.81 -8.00
C ASN A 20 -7.22 -15.34 -8.01
N GLU A 21 -8.50 -15.73 -8.04
CA GLU A 21 -8.90 -17.15 -8.03
C GLU A 21 -8.47 -17.90 -9.30
N ASP A 22 -8.35 -17.19 -10.41
CA ASP A 22 -7.88 -17.70 -11.71
C ASP A 22 -6.33 -17.74 -11.82
N ASN A 23 -5.62 -17.45 -10.73
CA ASN A 23 -4.16 -17.38 -10.65
C ASN A 23 -3.53 -16.30 -11.56
N GLU A 24 -4.29 -15.27 -11.91
CA GLU A 24 -3.81 -14.06 -12.57
C GLU A 24 -3.42 -13.00 -11.54
N PRO A 25 -2.55 -12.02 -11.88
CA PRO A 25 -2.23 -10.91 -10.98
C PRO A 25 -3.50 -10.15 -10.56
N LEU A 26 -3.73 -10.04 -9.25
CA LEU A 26 -4.86 -9.28 -8.72
C LEU A 26 -4.72 -7.77 -9.00
N LEU A 27 -3.50 -7.26 -8.82
CA LEU A 27 -3.16 -5.86 -9.05
C LEU A 27 -2.54 -5.72 -10.44
N LYS A 28 -3.12 -4.87 -11.28
CA LYS A 28 -2.59 -4.59 -12.63
C LYS A 28 -1.34 -3.68 -12.57
N SER A 29 -1.18 -2.91 -11.50
CA SER A 29 -0.03 -2.00 -11.31
C SER A 29 0.32 -1.82 -9.84
N VAL A 30 1.62 -1.87 -9.51
CA VAL A 30 2.14 -1.47 -8.20
C VAL A 30 3.27 -0.45 -8.38
N LYS A 31 3.14 0.72 -7.75
CA LYS A 31 4.10 1.83 -7.85
C LYS A 31 4.59 2.25 -6.47
N VAL A 32 5.78 2.85 -6.44
CA VAL A 32 6.35 3.46 -5.23
C VAL A 32 6.46 4.96 -5.48
N LEU A 33 5.82 5.76 -4.65
CA LEU A 33 5.92 7.21 -4.70
C LEU A 33 6.93 7.68 -3.64
N THR A 34 8.04 8.23 -4.12
CA THR A 34 9.14 8.73 -3.28
C THR A 34 9.04 10.22 -2.97
N ARG A 35 8.05 10.92 -3.55
CA ARG A 35 7.77 12.33 -3.26
C ARG A 35 6.48 12.43 -2.42
N PRO A 36 6.37 13.40 -1.50
CA PRO A 36 5.12 13.62 -0.79
C PRO A 36 4.03 13.99 -1.80
N ALA A 37 2.92 13.28 -1.77
CA ALA A 37 1.69 13.64 -2.46
C ALA A 37 0.51 13.11 -1.66
N ASN A 38 -0.57 13.86 -1.65
CA ASN A 38 -1.82 13.40 -1.05
C ASN A 38 -2.62 12.58 -2.08
N ALA A 39 -3.63 11.84 -1.62
CA ALA A 39 -4.49 11.01 -2.48
C ALA A 39 -5.08 11.78 -3.69
N GLY A 40 -5.50 13.04 -3.48
CA GLY A 40 -6.05 13.90 -4.53
C GLY A 40 -5.04 14.33 -5.61
N GLU A 41 -3.75 14.39 -5.28
CA GLU A 41 -2.68 14.83 -6.19
C GLU A 41 -2.02 13.65 -6.93
N LEU A 42 -2.49 12.42 -6.67
CA LEU A 42 -1.82 11.20 -7.12
C LEU A 42 -1.61 11.15 -8.63
N PHE A 43 -2.62 11.56 -9.40
CA PHE A 43 -2.58 11.58 -10.86
C PHE A 43 -1.76 12.73 -11.44
N GLU A 44 -1.44 13.77 -10.65
CA GLU A 44 -0.46 14.78 -11.07
C GLU A 44 0.96 14.21 -11.08
N HIS A 45 1.25 13.30 -10.15
CA HIS A 45 2.53 12.60 -10.04
C HIS A 45 2.64 11.36 -10.93
N TYR A 46 1.51 10.71 -11.21
CA TYR A 46 1.41 9.53 -12.06
C TYR A 46 0.27 9.69 -13.09
N PRO A 47 0.43 10.58 -14.08
CA PRO A 47 -0.60 10.80 -15.11
C PRO A 47 -0.84 9.55 -15.98
N ASP A 48 0.16 8.66 -16.06
CA ASP A 48 0.09 7.43 -16.83
C ASP A 48 -0.46 6.23 -16.03
N LEU A 49 -0.96 6.44 -14.81
CA LEU A 49 -1.57 5.37 -14.02
C LEU A 49 -2.96 5.06 -14.58
N ASN A 50 -3.03 4.05 -15.44
CA ASN A 50 -4.24 3.70 -16.21
C ASN A 50 -4.67 2.23 -16.08
N SER A 51 -3.95 1.44 -15.28
CA SER A 51 -4.14 0.00 -15.14
C SER A 51 -4.58 -0.32 -13.71
N PHE A 52 -5.87 -0.58 -13.52
CA PHE A 52 -6.53 -0.78 -12.22
C PHE A 52 -7.10 -2.20 -12.08
N PRO A 53 -7.17 -2.80 -10.88
CA PRO A 53 -6.81 -2.21 -9.59
C PRO A 53 -5.30 -1.96 -9.44
N ALA A 54 -4.95 -0.86 -8.79
CA ALA A 54 -3.56 -0.42 -8.64
C ALA A 54 -3.23 -0.13 -7.17
N VAL A 55 -1.98 -0.36 -6.77
CA VAL A 55 -1.48 0.10 -5.47
C VAL A 55 -0.33 1.08 -5.66
N VAL A 56 -0.39 2.21 -4.95
CA VAL A 56 0.72 3.14 -4.82
C VAL A 56 1.20 3.16 -3.38
N ILE A 57 2.48 2.83 -3.19
CA ILE A 57 3.15 2.87 -1.89
C ILE A 57 3.78 4.25 -1.73
N ARG A 58 3.22 5.09 -0.87
CA ARG A 58 3.79 6.39 -0.52
C ARG A 58 4.76 6.25 0.64
N GLN A 59 5.98 6.74 0.45
CA GLN A 59 6.92 6.84 1.54
C GLN A 59 6.58 8.03 2.45
N GLY A 60 6.43 7.77 3.75
CA GLY A 60 6.24 8.78 4.78
C GLY A 60 7.52 9.12 5.54
N GLN A 61 7.37 9.56 6.78
CA GLN A 61 8.48 9.95 7.64
C GLN A 61 9.28 8.74 8.13
N LEU A 62 10.59 8.95 8.29
CA LEU A 62 11.49 8.01 8.95
C LEU A 62 11.74 8.50 10.38
N SER A 63 11.49 7.64 11.36
CA SER A 63 11.78 7.90 12.77
C SER A 63 12.80 6.88 13.31
N SER A 64 13.43 7.22 14.43
CA SER A 64 14.43 6.36 15.08
C SER A 64 14.23 6.35 16.58
N ALA A 65 14.42 5.19 17.19
CA ALA A 65 14.35 4.96 18.62
C ALA A 65 15.62 4.24 19.11
N ASN A 66 15.77 4.11 20.42
CA ASN A 66 16.85 3.33 21.04
C ASN A 66 18.26 3.75 20.58
N GLY A 67 18.51 5.06 20.48
CA GLY A 67 19.79 5.58 19.98
C GLY A 67 20.07 5.29 18.50
N GLY A 68 19.03 4.99 17.71
CA GLY A 68 19.15 4.67 16.28
C GLY A 68 19.24 3.18 15.97
N LEU A 69 19.19 2.31 16.99
CA LEU A 69 19.17 0.85 16.83
C LEU A 69 17.86 0.33 16.25
N THR A 70 16.77 1.08 16.39
CA THR A 70 15.48 0.73 15.79
C THR A 70 15.01 1.91 14.97
N ARG A 71 14.52 1.63 13.77
CA ARG A 71 14.00 2.61 12.83
C ARG A 71 12.60 2.20 12.42
N THR A 72 11.74 3.20 12.25
CA THR A 72 10.38 3.01 11.77
C THR A 72 10.17 3.88 10.55
N LEU A 73 9.80 3.26 9.44
CA LEU A 73 9.40 3.94 8.23
C LEU A 73 7.88 3.95 8.17
N ALA A 74 7.28 5.14 8.31
CA ALA A 74 5.87 5.33 8.04
C ALA A 74 5.63 5.25 6.52
N LEU A 75 4.59 4.55 6.12
CA LEU A 75 4.19 4.35 4.73
C LEU A 75 2.67 4.47 4.65
N GLU A 76 2.17 4.84 3.48
CA GLU A 76 0.73 4.82 3.19
C GLU A 76 0.53 4.06 1.89
N LEU A 77 -0.47 3.17 1.85
CA LEU A 77 -0.86 2.44 0.67
C LEU A 77 -2.14 3.05 0.10
N PHE A 78 -2.07 3.50 -1.14
CA PHE A 78 -3.23 3.92 -1.91
C PHE A 78 -3.64 2.78 -2.82
N LEU A 79 -4.70 2.05 -2.46
CA LEU A 79 -5.33 1.05 -3.32
C LEU A 79 -6.42 1.74 -4.13
N ILE A 80 -6.22 1.85 -5.44
CA ILE A 80 -7.15 2.48 -6.37
C ILE A 80 -7.90 1.40 -7.12
N ASP A 81 -9.23 1.49 -7.10
CA ASP A 81 -10.10 0.51 -7.72
C ASP A 81 -10.25 0.74 -9.24
N GLU A 82 -10.77 -0.26 -9.93
CA GLU A 82 -11.17 -0.15 -11.34
C GLU A 82 -12.50 0.60 -11.51
N THR A 83 -13.34 0.60 -10.47
CA THR A 83 -14.61 1.32 -10.47
C THR A 83 -14.39 2.82 -10.29
N TYR A 84 -14.92 3.56 -11.25
CA TYR A 84 -15.03 5.01 -11.19
C TYR A 84 -16.29 5.39 -10.41
N HIS A 85 -16.38 6.64 -9.95
CA HIS A 85 -17.63 7.22 -9.45
C HIS A 85 -18.74 7.04 -10.50
N SER A 86 -19.61 6.04 -10.32
CA SER A 86 -20.78 5.86 -11.18
C SER A 86 -22.00 6.62 -10.65
N ASP A 87 -22.01 6.92 -9.35
CA ASP A 87 -23.12 7.49 -8.59
C ASP A 87 -22.69 7.93 -7.18
N GLU A 88 -23.46 8.83 -6.54
CA GLU A 88 -23.15 9.40 -5.20
C GLU A 88 -23.01 8.35 -4.08
N ASN A 89 -23.41 7.09 -4.30
CA ASN A 89 -23.31 5.99 -3.35
C ASN A 89 -22.26 4.93 -3.74
N SER A 90 -21.43 5.20 -4.74
CA SER A 90 -20.32 4.33 -5.11
C SER A 90 -19.34 4.18 -3.93
N TYR A 91 -18.91 2.95 -3.67
CA TYR A 91 -17.94 2.62 -2.62
C TYR A 91 -16.85 1.73 -3.21
N PRO A 92 -15.58 1.89 -2.80
CA PRO A 92 -14.49 1.06 -3.32
C PRO A 92 -14.68 -0.42 -2.97
N SER A 93 -14.20 -1.31 -3.84
CA SER A 93 -14.27 -2.76 -3.67
C SER A 93 -13.62 -3.21 -2.37
N LEU A 94 -14.39 -3.96 -1.58
CA LEU A 94 -13.91 -4.59 -0.35
C LEU A 94 -13.09 -5.84 -0.64
N GLU A 95 -13.41 -6.60 -1.70
CA GLU A 95 -12.75 -7.88 -1.98
C GLU A 95 -11.25 -7.70 -2.30
N VAL A 96 -10.94 -6.73 -3.18
CA VAL A 96 -9.54 -6.42 -3.52
C VAL A 96 -8.80 -5.91 -2.29
N HIS A 97 -9.46 -5.07 -1.49
CA HIS A 97 -8.91 -4.54 -0.25
C HIS A 97 -8.56 -5.64 0.74
N GLU A 98 -9.48 -6.57 1.01
CA GLU A 98 -9.27 -7.69 1.93
C GLU A 98 -8.08 -8.57 1.51
N LYS A 99 -7.96 -8.90 0.23
CA LYS A 99 -6.81 -9.68 -0.29
C LYS A 99 -5.48 -8.95 -0.12
N VAL A 100 -5.46 -7.63 -0.31
CA VAL A 100 -4.26 -6.81 -0.08
C VAL A 100 -3.92 -6.75 1.41
N MET A 101 -4.92 -6.59 2.28
CA MET A 101 -4.71 -6.58 3.73
C MET A 101 -4.26 -7.93 4.26
N GLU A 102 -4.81 -9.04 3.77
CA GLU A 102 -4.42 -10.40 4.15
C GLU A 102 -2.93 -10.65 3.84
N ALA A 103 -2.46 -10.21 2.68
CA ALA A 103 -1.05 -10.34 2.29
C ALA A 103 -0.06 -9.59 3.21
N LEU A 104 -0.56 -8.63 3.98
CA LEU A 104 0.20 -7.80 4.92
C LEU A 104 -0.19 -8.04 6.38
N SER A 105 -1.11 -8.97 6.64
CA SER A 105 -1.61 -9.26 7.97
C SER A 105 -0.70 -10.21 8.74
N PRO A 106 -0.79 -10.22 10.08
CA PRO A 106 -0.09 -11.21 10.90
C PRO A 106 -0.53 -12.64 10.54
N ASP A 107 0.37 -13.61 10.75
CA ASP A 107 0.01 -15.01 10.63
C ASP A 107 -0.97 -15.45 11.74
N ALA A 108 -1.46 -16.69 11.67
CA ALA A 108 -2.38 -17.25 12.66
C ALA A 108 -1.82 -17.29 14.10
N SER A 109 -0.50 -17.14 14.29
CA SER A 109 0.14 -17.02 15.60
C SER A 109 0.30 -15.57 16.08
N GLY A 110 -0.18 -14.60 15.30
CA GLY A 110 -0.05 -13.17 15.57
C GLY A 110 1.33 -12.60 15.24
N ARG A 111 2.19 -13.33 14.52
CA ARG A 111 3.50 -12.81 14.10
C ARG A 111 3.33 -11.88 12.91
N LEU A 112 3.88 -10.68 13.05
CA LEU A 112 3.91 -9.68 11.98
C LEU A 112 4.70 -10.22 10.77
N PRO A 113 4.25 -9.94 9.54
CA PRO A 113 5.00 -10.34 8.37
C PRO A 113 6.32 -9.59 8.29
N GLU A 114 7.38 -10.32 7.93
CA GLU A 114 8.69 -9.76 7.66
C GLU A 114 8.87 -9.54 6.16
N ILE A 115 9.08 -8.28 5.76
CA ILE A 115 9.19 -7.86 4.37
C ILE A 115 10.42 -6.97 4.23
N GLY A 116 11.37 -7.39 3.38
CA GLY A 116 12.61 -6.64 3.16
C GLY A 116 13.46 -6.45 4.42
N GLY A 117 13.32 -7.34 5.42
CA GLY A 117 14.01 -7.25 6.72
C GLY A 117 13.35 -6.29 7.73
N ALA A 118 12.10 -5.90 7.51
CA ALA A 118 11.28 -5.12 8.43
C ALA A 118 10.00 -5.85 8.82
N HIS A 119 9.53 -5.66 10.05
CA HIS A 119 8.21 -6.12 10.48
C HIS A 119 7.16 -5.08 10.08
N ILE A 120 6.14 -5.52 9.36
CA ILE A 120 5.07 -4.63 8.87
C ILE A 120 3.90 -4.62 9.85
N ARG A 121 3.39 -3.43 10.15
CA ARG A 121 2.20 -3.20 10.98
C ARG A 121 1.17 -2.40 10.19
N LEU A 122 -0.08 -2.87 10.22
CA LEU A 122 -1.24 -2.17 9.68
C LEU A 122 -1.92 -1.40 10.82
N PHE A 123 -2.38 -0.18 10.55
CA PHE A 123 -3.05 0.65 11.56
C PHE A 123 -4.50 0.92 11.23
N ASN A 124 -4.72 1.63 10.13
CA ASN A 124 -6.03 2.13 9.75
C ASN A 124 -6.17 2.02 8.23
N SER A 125 -7.39 1.73 7.78
CA SER A 125 -7.73 1.79 6.37
C SER A 125 -9.05 2.51 6.19
N THR A 126 -9.05 3.54 5.36
CA THR A 126 -10.23 4.38 5.12
C THR A 126 -10.52 4.46 3.64
N PRO A 127 -11.79 4.37 3.21
CA PRO A 127 -12.15 4.67 1.84
C PRO A 127 -11.85 6.13 1.53
N GLY A 128 -11.59 6.45 0.27
CA GLY A 128 -11.38 7.82 -0.15
C GLY A 128 -11.32 7.97 -1.67
N ASP A 129 -11.30 9.22 -2.08
CA ASP A 129 -11.17 9.63 -3.48
C ASP A 129 -9.70 9.82 -3.86
N PHE A 130 -9.37 9.35 -5.06
CA PHE A 130 -8.06 9.50 -5.68
C PHE A 130 -8.24 10.27 -6.99
N GLY A 131 -7.67 11.48 -7.07
CA GLY A 131 -8.00 12.42 -8.14
C GLY A 131 -9.48 12.81 -8.15
N SER A 132 -10.04 13.04 -9.34
CA SER A 132 -11.44 13.46 -9.52
C SER A 132 -12.44 12.31 -9.57
N ASP A 133 -12.01 11.13 -10.04
CA ASP A 133 -12.96 10.12 -10.53
C ASP A 133 -12.73 8.71 -9.99
N HIS A 134 -11.65 8.47 -9.24
CA HIS A 134 -11.31 7.13 -8.76
C HIS A 134 -11.60 6.96 -7.27
N LEU A 135 -12.21 5.82 -6.94
CA LEU A 135 -12.39 5.38 -5.57
C LEU A 135 -11.27 4.44 -5.15
N GLY A 136 -11.06 4.36 -3.85
CA GLY A 136 -10.08 3.43 -3.31
C GLY A 136 -10.00 3.45 -1.80
N TRP A 137 -8.90 2.89 -1.30
CA TRP A 137 -8.58 2.82 0.12
C TRP A 137 -7.22 3.46 0.37
N SER A 138 -7.14 4.27 1.43
CA SER A 138 -5.88 4.68 2.02
C SER A 138 -5.60 3.86 3.27
N THR A 139 -4.45 3.19 3.32
CA THR A 139 -4.04 2.37 4.47
C THR A 139 -2.73 2.85 5.06
N ASP A 140 -2.74 3.17 6.34
CA ASP A 140 -1.54 3.52 7.12
C ASP A 140 -0.80 2.25 7.54
N ILE A 141 0.48 2.16 7.18
CA ILE A 141 1.35 1.05 7.56
C ILE A 141 2.70 1.56 8.12
N GLU A 142 3.31 0.79 9.01
CA GLU A 142 4.68 1.04 9.47
C GLU A 142 5.57 -0.16 9.18
N ALA A 143 6.80 0.12 8.78
CA ALA A 143 7.86 -0.87 8.68
C ALA A 143 8.91 -0.62 9.76
N CYS A 144 9.00 -1.53 10.73
CA CYS A 144 9.94 -1.47 11.85
C CYS A 144 11.14 -2.38 11.60
N TYR A 145 12.36 -1.84 11.72
CA TYR A 145 13.60 -2.57 11.42
C TYR A 145 14.78 -2.10 12.28
N ALA A 146 15.86 -2.89 12.27
CA ALA A 146 17.14 -2.61 12.94
C ALA A 146 18.31 -2.58 11.95
#